data_AF-A0A3C0G2G7-F1
#
_entry.id   AF-A0A3C0G2G7-F1
#
_cell.length_a   1.000
_cell.length_b   1.000
_cell.length_c   1.000
_cell.angle_alpha   90.00
_cell.angle_beta   90.00
_cell.angle_gamma   90.00
#
_symmetry.space_group_name_H-M   'P 1'
#
loop_
_entity.id
_entity.type
_entity.pdbx_description
1 polymer ?
#
loop_
_entity_poly.entity_id
_entity_poly.type
_entity_poly.pdbx_seq_one_letter_code
_entity_poly.pdbx_strand_id
1 'polypeptide(L)'
;MRRPALDEMPFRYGLLALTMKKVIRAAKHLQFIRSQPCIITGQKAQACHIRILTDGGTGIKPSDFFCIGLHQDLHRQQHILGEQSFYKKWEINPFTIAKDLVIMSDCKKVNTPEIIRL
;
A
#
# COMPACT_ATOMS: atom_id res chain seq x y z
N MET A 1 23.74 -2.73 46.70
CA MET A 1 23.22 -3.89 45.94
C MET A 1 23.80 -3.84 44.53
N ARG A 2 24.61 -4.84 44.12
CA ARG A 2 25.12 -4.95 42.74
C ARG A 2 23.97 -5.33 41.81
N ARG A 3 23.85 -4.67 40.66
CA ARG A 3 22.96 -5.14 39.58
C ARG A 3 23.55 -6.44 39.02
N PRO A 4 22.73 -7.48 38.76
CA PRO A 4 23.21 -8.71 38.13
C PRO A 4 23.58 -8.46 36.66
N ALA A 5 24.46 -9.28 36.12
CA ALA A 5 24.85 -9.27 34.71
C ALA A 5 23.69 -9.78 33.82
N LEU A 6 23.70 -9.39 32.53
CA LEU A 6 22.59 -9.57 31.58
C LEU A 6 22.24 -11.04 31.28
N ASP A 7 23.13 -11.93 31.66
CA ASP A 7 23.15 -13.38 31.50
C ASP A 7 22.34 -14.12 32.59
N GLU A 8 21.94 -13.43 33.66
CA GLU A 8 21.26 -14.00 34.84
C GLU A 8 19.73 -13.78 34.85
N MET A 9 19.12 -13.23 33.78
CA MET A 9 17.67 -12.95 33.74
C MET A 9 16.88 -14.07 33.04
N PRO A 10 16.04 -14.85 33.76
CA PRO A 10 15.31 -15.98 33.21
C PRO A 10 13.94 -15.54 32.71
N PHE A 11 13.90 -14.80 31.61
CA PHE A 11 12.79 -14.84 30.66
C PHE A 11 13.26 -14.05 29.45
N ARG A 12 13.21 -14.69 28.29
CA ARG A 12 13.51 -14.08 27.00
C ARG A 12 12.64 -12.83 26.91
N TYR A 13 13.21 -11.64 27.13
CA TYR A 13 12.68 -10.44 26.53
C TYR A 13 12.83 -10.70 25.04
N GLY A 14 11.79 -11.34 24.48
CA GLY A 14 11.58 -11.41 23.07
C GLY A 14 11.68 -9.98 22.64
N LEU A 15 12.79 -9.67 21.98
CA LEU A 15 12.94 -8.50 21.17
C LEU A 15 11.77 -8.63 20.21
N LEU A 16 10.64 -8.03 20.56
CA LEU A 16 9.65 -7.58 19.62
C LEU A 16 10.45 -6.55 18.83
N ALA A 17 11.26 -7.05 17.90
CA ALA A 17 11.60 -6.34 16.71
C ALA A 17 10.23 -6.05 16.13
N LEU A 18 9.68 -4.89 16.52
CA LEU A 18 8.74 -4.14 15.73
C LEU A 18 9.45 -4.04 14.38
N THR A 19 9.23 -5.06 13.55
CA THR A 19 9.78 -5.15 12.21
C THR A 19 9.25 -3.92 11.53
N MET A 20 10.10 -2.89 11.47
CA MET A 20 9.84 -1.64 10.78
C MET A 20 9.25 -2.03 9.43
N LYS A 21 7.95 -1.80 9.26
CA LYS A 21 7.19 -2.26 8.11
C LYS A 21 7.81 -1.56 6.91
N LYS A 22 8.69 -2.26 6.20
CA LYS A 22 9.51 -1.66 5.15
C LYS A 22 8.58 -1.25 4.02
N VAL A 23 8.52 0.05 3.75
CA VAL A 23 7.74 0.56 2.62
C VAL A 23 8.30 -0.04 1.32
N ILE A 24 7.44 -0.71 0.56
CA ILE A 24 7.82 -1.45 -0.64
C ILE A 24 7.76 -0.53 -1.85
N ARG A 25 8.88 -0.44 -2.57
CA ARG A 25 9.00 0.31 -3.82
C ARG A 25 9.13 -0.62 -5.02
N ALA A 26 8.19 -0.54 -5.95
CA ALA A 26 8.00 -1.45 -7.05
C ALA A 26 7.65 -0.68 -8.34
N ALA A 27 8.66 -0.07 -8.95
CA ALA A 27 8.50 0.69 -10.21
C ALA A 27 7.83 -0.13 -11.32
N LYS A 28 8.16 -1.43 -11.46
CA LYS A 28 7.53 -2.35 -12.42
C LYS A 28 6.02 -2.50 -12.17
N HIS A 29 5.61 -2.61 -10.91
CA HIS A 29 4.20 -2.67 -10.56
C HIS A 29 3.47 -1.34 -10.89
N LEU A 30 4.07 -0.21 -10.56
CA LEU A 30 3.49 1.09 -10.92
C LEU A 30 3.43 1.31 -12.45
N GLN A 31 4.35 0.73 -13.22
CA GLN A 31 4.29 0.74 -14.68
C GLN A 31 3.14 -0.13 -15.20
N PHE A 32 2.97 -1.33 -14.63
CA PHE A 32 1.83 -2.20 -14.90
C PHE A 32 0.50 -1.50 -14.61
N ILE A 33 0.35 -0.82 -13.48
CA ILE A 33 -0.89 -0.07 -13.16
C ILE A 33 -1.17 1.01 -14.21
N ARG A 34 -0.14 1.74 -14.67
CA ARG A 34 -0.29 2.78 -15.71
C ARG A 34 -0.63 2.22 -17.09
N SER A 35 -0.37 0.94 -17.34
CA SER A 35 -0.79 0.27 -18.57
C SER A 35 -2.21 -0.26 -18.52
N GLN A 36 -2.81 -0.34 -17.32
CA GLN A 36 -4.21 -0.74 -17.17
C GLN A 36 -5.15 0.44 -17.44
N PRO A 37 -6.38 0.18 -17.91
CA PRO A 37 -7.40 1.21 -18.00
C PRO A 37 -7.78 1.73 -16.61
N CYS A 38 -8.30 2.96 -16.56
CA CYS A 38 -8.88 3.51 -15.34
C CYS A 38 -10.06 2.65 -14.90
N ILE A 39 -10.08 2.32 -13.62
CA ILE A 39 -11.11 1.45 -13.03
C ILE A 39 -12.54 2.03 -13.10
N ILE A 40 -12.68 3.34 -13.36
CA ILE A 40 -13.97 4.03 -13.44
C ILE A 40 -14.34 4.34 -14.89
N THR A 41 -13.42 4.91 -15.66
CA THR A 41 -13.73 5.43 -17.01
C THR A 41 -13.29 4.51 -18.14
N GLY A 42 -12.47 3.50 -17.87
CA GLY A 42 -11.84 2.67 -18.92
C GLY A 42 -10.73 3.37 -19.71
N GLN A 43 -10.48 4.67 -19.48
CA GLN A 43 -9.50 5.47 -20.22
C GLN A 43 -8.09 5.32 -19.66
N LYS A 44 -7.10 6.00 -20.26
CA LYS A 44 -5.70 5.97 -19.81
C LYS A 44 -5.58 6.35 -18.32
N ALA A 45 -4.92 5.50 -17.54
CA ALA A 45 -4.77 5.69 -16.10
C ALA A 45 -3.40 6.25 -15.70
N GLN A 46 -3.38 6.87 -14.51
CA GLN A 46 -2.20 7.14 -13.71
C GLN A 46 -2.23 6.25 -12.47
N ALA A 47 -1.04 5.95 -11.94
CA ALA A 47 -0.90 5.28 -10.65
C ALA A 47 -1.29 6.26 -9.52
N CYS A 48 -2.37 5.94 -8.82
CA CYS A 48 -2.91 6.70 -7.70
C CYS A 48 -2.72 5.90 -6.41
N HIS A 49 -1.95 6.43 -5.46
CA HIS A 49 -1.70 5.77 -4.18
C HIS A 49 -2.91 5.95 -3.25
N ILE A 50 -3.31 4.85 -2.61
CA ILE A 50 -4.25 4.87 -1.49
C ILE A 50 -3.44 5.28 -0.27
N ARG A 51 -3.85 6.32 0.47
CA ARG A 51 -3.10 6.80 1.65
C ARG A 51 -3.81 6.44 2.95
N ILE A 52 -5.13 6.50 2.97
CA ILE A 52 -5.93 6.20 4.15
C ILE A 52 -5.76 4.74 4.57
N LEU A 53 -5.58 4.49 5.88
CA LEU A 53 -5.40 3.15 6.47
C LEU A 53 -4.24 2.35 5.83
N THR A 54 -3.20 3.02 5.36
CA THR A 54 -2.01 2.38 4.78
C THR A 54 -0.78 2.54 5.67
N ASP A 55 0.38 2.10 5.18
CA ASP A 55 1.69 2.34 5.76
C ASP A 55 2.30 3.71 5.38
N GLY A 56 1.50 4.59 4.76
CA GLY A 56 1.85 5.98 4.52
C GLY A 56 1.73 6.87 5.76
N GLY A 57 2.22 8.09 5.65
CA GLY A 57 2.16 9.10 6.71
C GLY A 57 2.45 10.49 6.19
N THR A 58 2.56 11.47 7.08
CA THR A 58 2.97 12.84 6.72
C THR A 58 4.37 12.80 6.12
N GLY A 59 4.52 13.26 4.87
CA GLY A 59 5.79 13.18 4.13
C GLY A 59 6.21 11.77 3.69
N ILE A 60 5.47 10.72 4.07
CA ILE A 60 5.78 9.33 3.72
C ILE A 60 4.77 8.83 2.69
N LYS A 61 5.27 8.40 1.55
CA LYS A 61 4.44 7.78 0.51
C LYS A 61 4.13 6.33 0.90
N PRO A 62 2.87 5.86 0.80
CA PRO A 62 2.51 4.46 1.03
C PRO A 62 3.32 3.49 0.16
N SER A 63 3.31 2.21 0.52
CA SER A 63 3.86 1.15 -0.32
C SER A 63 3.19 1.11 -1.70
N ASP A 64 3.95 0.70 -2.71
CA ASP A 64 3.45 0.70 -4.09
C ASP A 64 2.36 -0.33 -4.36
N PHE A 65 2.17 -1.32 -3.48
CA PHE A 65 1.03 -2.24 -3.53
C PHE A 65 -0.29 -1.62 -3.04
N PHE A 66 -0.27 -0.43 -2.41
CA PHE A 66 -1.46 0.37 -2.13
C PHE A 66 -1.69 1.38 -3.25
N CYS A 67 -1.94 0.90 -4.47
CA CYS A 67 -2.09 1.75 -5.64
C CYS A 67 -3.16 1.22 -6.60
N ILE A 68 -3.90 2.15 -7.21
CA ILE A 68 -4.96 1.88 -8.19
C ILE A 68 -4.75 2.73 -9.45
N GLY A 69 -5.43 2.36 -10.55
CA GLY A 69 -5.41 3.10 -11.80
C GLY A 69 -6.57 4.10 -11.91
N LEU A 70 -6.27 5.41 -11.91
CA LEU A 70 -7.28 6.47 -12.10
C LEU A 70 -6.95 7.37 -13.29
N HIS A 71 -7.96 7.79 -14.04
CA HIS A 71 -7.83 8.86 -15.01
C HIS A 71 -7.36 10.15 -14.32
N GLN A 72 -6.64 11.02 -15.02
CA GLN A 72 -6.05 12.23 -14.45
C GLN A 72 -7.06 13.10 -13.69
N ASP A 73 -8.24 13.33 -14.26
CA ASP A 73 -9.27 14.15 -13.60
C ASP A 73 -9.87 13.47 -12.37
N LEU A 74 -9.98 12.14 -12.39
CA LEU A 74 -10.46 11.37 -11.24
C LEU A 74 -9.42 11.30 -10.13
N HIS A 75 -8.14 11.17 -10.48
CA HIS A 75 -7.03 11.26 -9.53
C HIS A 75 -7.01 12.63 -8.85
N ARG A 76 -7.19 13.71 -9.63
CA ARG A 76 -7.33 15.07 -9.09
C ARG A 76 -8.58 15.20 -8.20
N GLN A 77 -9.72 14.68 -8.63
CA GLN A 77 -10.95 14.68 -7.84
C GLN A 77 -10.78 13.92 -6.52
N GLN A 78 -10.05 12.81 -6.51
CA GLN A 78 -9.73 12.05 -5.29
C GLN A 78 -8.94 12.90 -4.29
N HIS A 79 -7.96 13.68 -4.76
CA HIS A 79 -7.23 14.63 -3.91
C HIS A 79 -8.09 15.78 -3.38
N ILE A 80 -9.03 16.29 -4.19
CA ILE A 80 -9.89 17.42 -3.79
C ILE A 80 -11.00 16.98 -2.83
N LEU A 81 -11.69 15.88 -3.13
CA LEU A 81 -12.83 15.40 -2.32
C LEU A 81 -12.39 14.67 -1.05
N GLY A 82 -11.14 14.19 -1.03
CA GLY A 82 -10.65 13.26 -0.02
C GLY A 82 -11.03 11.81 -0.34
N GLU A 83 -10.15 10.90 0.07
CA GLU A 83 -10.22 9.48 -0.31
C GLU A 83 -11.54 8.80 0.09
N GLN A 84 -11.98 8.94 1.36
CA GLN A 84 -13.22 8.30 1.82
C GLN A 84 -14.43 8.74 1.00
N SER A 85 -14.59 10.05 0.79
CA SER A 85 -15.70 10.63 0.02
C SER A 85 -15.65 10.19 -1.44
N PHE A 86 -14.45 10.17 -2.04
CA PHE A 86 -14.27 9.73 -3.42
C PHE A 86 -14.64 8.26 -3.60
N TYR A 87 -14.12 7.37 -2.76
CA TYR A 87 -14.40 5.93 -2.86
C TYR A 87 -15.88 5.62 -2.60
N LYS A 88 -16.51 6.33 -1.65
CA LYS A 88 -17.95 6.23 -1.40
C LYS A 88 -18.78 6.70 -2.61
N LYS A 89 -18.39 7.83 -3.23
CA LYS A 89 -19.09 8.39 -4.40
C LYS A 89 -19.14 7.42 -5.59
N TRP A 90 -18.06 6.67 -5.80
CA TRP A 90 -17.94 5.71 -6.89
C TRP A 90 -18.26 4.27 -6.49
N GLU A 91 -18.68 4.04 -5.25
CA GLU A 91 -19.02 2.73 -4.69
C GLU A 91 -17.90 1.68 -4.87
N ILE A 92 -16.63 2.12 -4.78
CA ILE A 92 -15.46 1.26 -4.94
C ILE A 92 -14.78 0.95 -3.61
N ASN A 93 -14.33 -0.29 -3.46
CA ASN A 93 -13.36 -0.64 -2.43
C ASN A 93 -11.94 -0.57 -3.03
N PRO A 94 -11.14 0.44 -2.68
CA PRO A 94 -9.83 0.63 -3.29
C PRO A 94 -8.84 -0.49 -2.91
N PHE A 95 -9.00 -1.13 -1.75
CA PHE A 95 -8.10 -2.18 -1.28
C PHE A 95 -8.31 -3.49 -2.03
N THR A 96 -9.56 -3.86 -2.32
CA THR A 96 -9.87 -5.02 -3.17
C THR A 96 -9.23 -4.84 -4.55
N ILE A 97 -9.41 -3.66 -5.14
CA ILE A 97 -8.86 -3.35 -6.47
C ILE A 97 -7.33 -3.35 -6.46
N ALA A 98 -6.70 -2.77 -5.45
CA ALA A 98 -5.24 -2.79 -5.31
C ALA A 98 -4.70 -4.22 -5.17
N LYS A 99 -5.40 -5.07 -4.42
CA LYS A 99 -5.07 -6.49 -4.26
C LYS A 99 -5.17 -7.25 -5.58
N ASP A 100 -6.23 -7.02 -6.37
CA ASP A 100 -6.37 -7.62 -7.69
C ASP A 100 -5.23 -7.18 -8.62
N LEU A 101 -4.86 -5.90 -8.59
CA LEU A 101 -3.72 -5.37 -9.35
C LEU A 101 -2.39 -6.00 -8.92
N VAL A 102 -2.20 -6.32 -7.64
CA VAL A 102 -1.02 -7.04 -7.15
C VAL A 102 -0.98 -8.46 -7.70
N ILE A 103 -2.10 -9.18 -7.67
CA ILE A 103 -2.21 -10.55 -8.17
C ILE A 103 -1.95 -10.61 -9.68
N MET A 104 -2.48 -9.66 -10.44
CA MET A 104 -2.28 -9.59 -11.89
C MET A 104 -0.88 -9.12 -12.30
N SER A 105 -0.20 -8.36 -11.45
CA SER A 105 1.12 -7.83 -11.75
C SER A 105 2.20 -8.92 -11.65
N ASP A 106 3.07 -9.02 -12.66
CA ASP A 106 4.22 -9.93 -12.66
C ASP A 106 5.42 -9.43 -11.80
N CYS A 107 5.20 -8.39 -10.99
CA CYS A 107 6.23 -7.80 -10.17
C CYS A 107 6.44 -8.60 -8.88
N LYS A 108 7.49 -9.43 -8.84
CA LYS A 108 7.88 -10.26 -7.69
C LYS A 108 8.08 -9.53 -6.36
N LYS A 109 8.18 -8.19 -6.36
CA LYS A 109 8.27 -7.38 -5.13
C LYS A 109 6.93 -7.20 -4.44
N VAL A 110 5.84 -7.27 -5.19
CA VAL A 110 4.47 -7.09 -4.68
C VAL A 110 3.63 -8.34 -4.82
N ASN A 111 3.81 -9.11 -5.90
CA ASN A 111 3.14 -10.38 -6.11
C ASN A 111 3.84 -11.47 -5.30
N THR A 112 3.63 -11.42 -3.98
CA THR A 112 4.10 -12.40 -3.02
C THR A 112 2.94 -12.84 -2.13
N PRO A 113 2.95 -14.08 -1.60
CA PRO A 113 1.90 -14.57 -0.72
C PRO A 113 1.69 -13.69 0.53
N GLU A 114 2.76 -13.06 1.03
CA GLU A 114 2.68 -12.19 2.21
C GLU A 114 1.84 -10.94 1.93
N ILE A 115 2.02 -10.32 0.76
CA ILE A 115 1.31 -9.09 0.39
C ILE A 115 -0.12 -9.41 -0.05
N ILE A 116 -0.32 -10.51 -0.77
CA ILE A 116 -1.65 -10.95 -1.20
C ILE A 116 -2.53 -11.33 0.01
N ARG A 117 -1.94 -11.71 1.15
CA ARG A 117 -2.70 -12.04 2.37
C ARG A 117 -3.03 -10.83 3.24
N LEU A 118 -2.47 -9.65 2.94
CA LEU A 118 -2.91 -8.39 3.53
C LEU A 118 -4.32 -8.03 3.06
#